data_AF-A0A540MQG5-F1
#
_entry.id   AF-A0A540MQG5-F1
#
_cell.length_a   1.000
_cell.length_b   1.000
_cell.length_c   1.000
_cell.angle_alpha   90.00
_cell.angle_beta   90.00
_cell.angle_gamma   90.00
#
_symmetry.space_group_name_H-M   'P 1'
#
loop_
_entity.id
_entity.type
_entity.pdbx_description
1 polymer ?
#
loop_
_entity_poly.entity_id
_entity_poly.type
_entity_poly.pdbx_seq_one_letter_code
_entity_poly.pdbx_strand_id
1 'polypeptide(L)'
;MIYILICQASRETVSHDNRISAADASLRLFRSVLKGVQLELKWSSISYDDIMFCLNAILKFVKNTCEKVSSDCSDRNDLHHMSLQLVEAVCEEIEHTIVGSPLYRVPFDIKCIDNLQILVDIGCAKSGVTNAYMDMVSPMVYLSVLYFCLVVQSTMTEPKTDINLERMQNYFKYLLSMFDPLESLVVTTGLLYKHSGPSCLRMWIAVAEGLKFYIDDMKDFSSLKMESDSKCCFAMCDLLSYPLVVCSCTPKYFMSAELGSPSTEKCKRISCFTSPTLWKSFYCFLCTSISGCFIGGSFFEDLFSILDMCLEKCASMLVCADEYVLKFKDLALHRISSYGNVLICILEKFCSSELLVFSVLY
;
A
#
# COMPACT_ATOMS: atom_id res chain seq x y z
N MET A 1 27.53 1.56 -15.32
CA MET A 1 28.47 1.39 -14.20
C MET A 1 27.75 0.95 -12.92
N ILE A 2 26.82 1.74 -12.38
CA ILE A 2 26.09 1.42 -11.13
C ILE A 2 25.44 0.03 -11.20
N TYR A 3 24.71 -0.27 -12.29
CA TYR A 3 24.10 -1.59 -12.51
C TYR A 3 25.12 -2.74 -12.43
N ILE A 4 26.35 -2.54 -12.91
CA ILE A 4 27.40 -3.56 -12.88
C ILE A 4 27.85 -3.82 -11.44
N LEU A 5 28.03 -2.76 -10.64
CA LEU A 5 28.38 -2.89 -9.22
C LEU A 5 27.29 -3.67 -8.45
N ILE A 6 26.03 -3.36 -8.71
CA ILE A 6 24.89 -4.06 -8.11
C ILE A 6 24.88 -5.54 -8.54
N CYS A 7 25.09 -5.83 -9.84
CA CYS A 7 25.17 -7.20 -10.35
C CYS A 7 26.37 -7.99 -9.82
N GLN A 8 27.47 -7.31 -9.48
CA GLN A 8 28.62 -7.96 -8.87
C GLN A 8 28.35 -8.26 -7.40
N ALA A 9 27.75 -7.32 -6.66
CA ALA A 9 27.29 -7.52 -5.28
C ALA A 9 26.23 -8.63 -5.19
N SER A 10 25.44 -8.84 -6.25
CA SER A 10 24.45 -9.91 -6.32
C SER A 10 25.03 -11.30 -6.62
N ARG A 11 26.36 -11.50 -6.64
CA ARG A 11 26.96 -12.84 -6.77
C ARG A 11 27.06 -13.56 -5.42
N GLU A 12 26.81 -14.87 -5.39
CA GLU A 12 26.77 -15.65 -4.14
C GLU A 12 28.14 -15.71 -3.46
N THR A 13 29.19 -15.66 -4.27
CA THR A 13 30.59 -15.73 -3.84
C THR A 13 31.09 -14.48 -3.11
N VAL A 14 30.32 -13.39 -3.08
CA VAL A 14 30.72 -12.13 -2.42
C VAL A 14 30.31 -12.18 -0.94
N SER A 15 31.24 -11.86 -0.04
CA SER A 15 30.97 -11.77 1.40
C SER A 15 29.96 -10.67 1.73
N HIS A 16 29.20 -10.84 2.80
CA HIS A 16 28.16 -9.91 3.25
C HIS A 16 28.67 -8.45 3.37
N ASP A 17 29.82 -8.22 4.02
CA ASP A 17 30.38 -6.85 4.18
C ASP A 17 30.73 -6.17 2.86
N ASN A 18 31.20 -6.97 1.88
CA ASN A 18 31.48 -6.47 0.54
C ASN A 18 30.19 -6.17 -0.23
N ARG A 19 29.11 -6.93 0.02
CA ARG A 19 27.77 -6.64 -0.55
C ARG A 19 27.23 -5.33 -0.02
N ILE A 20 27.28 -5.11 1.30
CA ILE A 20 26.85 -3.85 1.93
C ILE A 20 27.68 -2.66 1.41
N SER A 21 29.00 -2.82 1.35
CA SER A 21 29.89 -1.74 0.87
C SER A 21 29.62 -1.39 -0.60
N ALA A 22 29.45 -2.41 -1.46
CA ALA A 22 29.09 -2.19 -2.86
C ALA A 22 27.70 -1.59 -3.01
N ALA A 23 26.77 -1.94 -2.11
CA ALA A 23 25.42 -1.41 -2.09
C ALA A 23 25.39 0.08 -1.74
N ASP A 24 26.04 0.47 -0.65
CA ASP A 24 26.17 1.86 -0.23
C ASP A 24 26.90 2.71 -1.29
N ALA A 25 28.00 2.20 -1.86
CA ALA A 25 28.70 2.89 -2.94
C ALA A 25 27.82 3.08 -4.18
N SER A 26 27.05 2.05 -4.56
CA SER A 26 26.12 2.13 -5.71
C SER A 26 25.01 3.14 -5.47
N LEU A 27 24.43 3.16 -4.26
CA LEU A 27 23.39 4.10 -3.88
C LEU A 27 23.91 5.55 -3.86
N ARG A 28 25.10 5.79 -3.30
CA ARG A 28 25.74 7.12 -3.29
C ARG A 28 26.03 7.64 -4.69
N LEU A 29 26.55 6.78 -5.56
CA LEU A 29 26.74 7.12 -6.96
C LEU A 29 25.42 7.44 -7.64
N PHE A 30 24.38 6.64 -7.40
CA PHE A 30 23.05 6.87 -7.97
C PHE A 30 22.46 8.21 -7.53
N ARG A 31 22.48 8.52 -6.22
CA ARG A 31 22.07 9.83 -5.69
C ARG A 31 22.86 10.98 -6.30
N SER A 32 24.16 10.81 -6.49
CA SER A 32 25.01 11.85 -7.10
C SER A 32 24.62 12.09 -8.56
N VAL A 33 24.30 11.04 -9.31
CA VAL A 33 23.76 11.14 -10.67
C VAL A 33 22.39 11.83 -10.67
N LEU A 34 21.48 11.46 -9.77
CA LEU A 34 20.15 12.08 -9.66
C LEU A 34 20.26 13.58 -9.33
N LYS A 35 21.15 13.98 -8.43
CA LYS A 35 21.42 15.40 -8.15
C LYS A 35 21.93 16.14 -9.39
N GLY A 36 22.81 15.52 -10.16
CA GLY A 36 23.27 16.07 -11.44
C GLY A 36 22.12 16.24 -12.43
N VAL A 37 21.28 15.22 -12.60
CA VAL A 37 20.08 15.29 -13.45
C VAL A 37 19.15 16.40 -12.96
N GLN A 38 18.87 16.48 -11.66
CA GLN A 38 18.00 17.50 -11.09
C GLN A 38 18.51 18.93 -11.35
N LEU A 39 19.83 19.15 -11.41
CA LEU A 39 20.39 20.45 -11.76
C LEU A 39 20.11 20.81 -13.22
N GLU A 40 20.22 19.85 -14.14
CA GLU A 40 19.87 20.04 -15.55
C GLU A 40 18.37 20.26 -15.73
N LEU A 41 17.53 19.51 -15.00
CA LEU A 41 16.07 19.66 -15.03
C LEU A 41 15.60 21.05 -14.58
N LYS A 42 16.41 21.79 -13.81
CA LYS A 42 16.09 23.16 -13.35
C LYS A 42 16.43 24.24 -14.38
N TRP A 43 17.10 23.89 -15.47
CA TRP A 43 17.44 24.88 -16.50
C TRP A 43 16.18 25.34 -17.23
N SER A 44 16.00 26.65 -17.36
CA SER A 44 14.79 27.24 -17.97
C SER A 44 14.59 26.88 -19.45
N SER A 45 15.64 26.39 -20.12
CA SER A 45 15.62 25.99 -21.52
C SER A 45 15.41 24.49 -21.75
N ILE A 46 15.26 23.69 -20.70
CA ILE A 46 15.11 22.24 -20.88
C ILE A 46 13.78 21.93 -21.59
N SER A 47 13.84 21.03 -22.57
CA SER A 47 12.65 20.62 -23.32
C SER A 47 11.89 19.50 -22.61
N TYR A 48 10.59 19.36 -22.92
CA TYR A 48 9.79 18.23 -22.45
C TYR A 48 10.42 16.88 -22.81
N ASP A 49 10.95 16.75 -24.03
CA ASP A 49 11.55 15.51 -24.52
C ASP A 49 12.81 15.14 -23.73
N ASP A 50 13.62 16.12 -23.34
CA ASP A 50 14.80 15.90 -22.51
C ASP A 50 14.42 15.46 -21.10
N ILE A 51 13.40 16.09 -20.50
CA ILE A 51 12.88 15.67 -19.18
C ILE A 51 12.35 14.23 -19.26
N MET A 52 11.54 13.92 -20.26
CA MET A 52 10.99 12.58 -20.46
C MET A 52 12.09 11.54 -20.72
N PHE A 53 13.13 11.91 -21.47
CA PHE A 53 14.29 11.05 -21.68
C PHE A 53 15.00 10.73 -20.36
N CYS A 54 15.26 11.73 -19.52
CA CYS A 54 15.85 11.55 -18.20
C CYS A 54 14.96 10.67 -17.30
N LEU A 55 13.67 10.96 -17.21
CA LEU A 55 12.71 10.19 -16.40
C LEU A 55 12.65 8.73 -16.86
N ASN A 56 12.51 8.47 -18.16
CA ASN A 56 12.49 7.12 -18.70
C ASN A 56 13.79 6.36 -18.40
N ALA A 57 14.95 7.02 -18.50
CA ALA A 57 16.24 6.41 -18.18
C ALA A 57 16.34 6.03 -16.70
N ILE A 58 15.91 6.93 -15.79
CA ILE A 58 15.89 6.70 -14.35
C ILE A 58 14.94 5.55 -14.00
N LEU A 59 13.69 5.62 -14.43
CA LEU A 59 12.67 4.61 -14.11
C LEU A 59 13.06 3.24 -14.67
N LYS A 60 13.55 3.18 -15.91
CA LYS A 60 14.05 1.93 -16.51
C LYS A 60 15.23 1.35 -15.73
N PHE A 61 16.14 2.19 -15.24
CA PHE A 61 17.26 1.74 -14.41
C PHE A 61 16.77 1.15 -13.09
N VAL A 62 15.88 1.86 -12.38
CA VAL A 62 15.34 1.39 -11.09
C VAL A 62 14.55 0.10 -11.29
N LYS A 63 13.61 0.09 -12.22
CA LYS A 63 12.82 -1.10 -12.59
C LYS A 63 13.69 -2.32 -12.86
N ASN A 64 14.66 -2.21 -13.79
CA ASN A 64 15.51 -3.34 -14.16
C ASN A 64 16.33 -3.87 -12.97
N THR A 65 16.74 -2.98 -12.08
CA THR A 65 17.48 -3.35 -10.87
C THR A 65 16.58 -4.10 -9.90
N CYS A 66 15.38 -3.56 -9.64
CA CYS A 66 14.39 -4.16 -8.75
C CYS A 66 13.88 -5.51 -9.27
N GLU A 67 13.51 -5.61 -10.54
CA GLU A 67 13.02 -6.87 -11.14
C GLU A 67 14.10 -7.96 -11.11
N LYS A 68 15.37 -7.61 -11.37
CA LYS A 68 16.46 -8.58 -11.29
C LYS A 68 16.65 -9.13 -9.88
N VAL A 69 16.60 -8.26 -8.87
CA VAL A 69 16.69 -8.67 -7.47
C VAL A 69 15.50 -9.55 -7.08
N SER A 70 14.31 -9.30 -7.64
CA SER A 70 13.13 -10.14 -7.37
C SER A 70 13.17 -11.54 -8.01
N SER A 71 13.92 -11.72 -9.10
CA SER A 71 14.03 -13.02 -9.80
C SER A 71 15.07 -13.97 -9.18
N ASP A 72 16.09 -13.44 -8.50
CA ASP A 72 17.09 -14.23 -7.79
C ASP A 72 16.53 -14.59 -6.41
N CYS A 73 15.90 -15.78 -6.31
CA CYS A 73 15.23 -16.34 -5.10
C CYS A 73 16.19 -16.69 -3.93
N SER A 74 17.26 -15.91 -3.77
CA SER A 74 18.34 -16.07 -2.81
C SER A 74 18.09 -15.16 -1.60
N ASP A 75 18.43 -15.66 -0.41
CA ASP A 75 18.29 -15.08 0.94
C ASP A 75 19.04 -13.73 1.13
N ARG A 76 18.72 -12.72 0.31
CA ARG A 76 19.50 -11.49 0.12
C ARG A 76 18.72 -10.24 0.47
N ASN A 77 18.37 -10.12 1.75
CA ASN A 77 17.69 -8.95 2.31
C ASN A 77 18.39 -7.62 1.97
N ASP A 78 19.72 -7.60 1.87
CA ASP A 78 20.50 -6.40 1.51
C ASP A 78 20.14 -5.84 0.13
N LEU A 79 19.84 -6.70 -0.84
CA LEU A 79 19.50 -6.28 -2.20
C LEU A 79 18.06 -5.76 -2.30
N HIS A 80 17.15 -6.33 -1.53
CA HIS A 80 15.79 -5.79 -1.38
C HIS A 80 15.82 -4.42 -0.72
N HIS A 81 16.61 -4.27 0.35
CA HIS A 81 16.81 -3.00 1.03
C HIS A 81 17.38 -1.92 0.10
N MET A 82 18.41 -2.26 -0.68
CA MET A 82 18.95 -1.36 -1.71
C MET A 82 17.88 -0.97 -2.73
N SER A 83 17.07 -1.92 -3.19
CA SER A 83 16.03 -1.66 -4.20
C SER A 83 15.00 -0.64 -3.71
N LEU A 84 14.58 -0.74 -2.44
CA LEU A 84 13.71 0.27 -1.81
C LEU A 84 14.41 1.63 -1.73
N GLN A 85 15.70 1.66 -1.34
CA GLN A 85 16.49 2.89 -1.29
C GLN A 85 16.67 3.58 -2.64
N LEU A 86 16.74 2.82 -3.74
CA LEU A 86 16.80 3.39 -5.08
C LEU A 86 15.51 4.12 -5.44
N VAL A 87 14.36 3.53 -5.12
CA VAL A 87 13.05 4.17 -5.34
C VAL A 87 12.94 5.44 -4.50
N GLU A 88 13.28 5.37 -3.21
CA GLU A 88 13.29 6.52 -2.29
C GLU A 88 14.21 7.63 -2.77
N ALA A 89 15.41 7.28 -3.24
CA ALA A 89 16.36 8.25 -3.77
C ALA A 89 15.81 9.02 -4.99
N VAL A 90 15.02 8.39 -5.87
CA VAL A 90 14.39 9.11 -6.98
C VAL A 90 13.39 10.13 -6.46
N CYS A 91 12.54 9.73 -5.51
CA CYS A 91 11.56 10.63 -4.89
C CYS A 91 12.25 11.81 -4.16
N GLU A 92 13.33 11.56 -3.43
CA GLU A 92 14.01 12.57 -2.63
C GLU A 92 14.88 13.55 -3.45
N GLU A 93 15.54 13.07 -4.50
CA GLU A 93 16.55 13.85 -5.22
C GLU A 93 15.99 14.55 -6.47
N ILE A 94 14.93 14.00 -7.07
CA ILE A 94 14.23 14.64 -8.20
C ILE A 94 13.03 15.43 -7.66
N GLU A 95 12.83 16.62 -8.20
CA GLU A 95 11.79 17.54 -7.73
C GLU A 95 10.39 16.92 -7.85
N HIS A 96 9.62 17.01 -6.77
CA HIS A 96 8.28 16.44 -6.68
C HIS A 96 7.31 16.99 -7.74
N THR A 97 7.51 18.24 -8.18
CA THR A 97 6.73 18.87 -9.27
C THR A 97 6.98 18.21 -10.62
N ILE A 98 8.11 17.53 -10.82
CA ILE A 98 8.42 16.76 -12.03
C ILE A 98 7.92 15.33 -11.85
N VAL A 99 8.26 14.67 -10.74
CA VAL A 99 7.91 13.26 -10.50
C VAL A 99 6.39 13.06 -10.36
N GLY A 100 5.71 13.97 -9.69
CA GLY A 100 4.26 13.93 -9.46
C GLY A 100 3.42 14.63 -10.52
N SER A 101 4.04 15.24 -11.55
CA SER A 101 3.26 15.98 -12.54
C SER A 101 2.51 15.02 -13.47
N PRO A 102 1.21 15.28 -13.74
CA PRO A 102 0.42 14.49 -14.68
C PRO A 102 0.83 14.69 -16.15
N LEU A 103 1.71 15.66 -16.43
CA LEU A 103 2.24 15.95 -17.77
C LEU A 103 3.23 14.88 -18.25
N TYR A 104 4.03 14.36 -17.33
CA TYR A 104 4.99 13.32 -17.63
C TYR A 104 4.29 11.99 -17.44
N ARG A 105 4.13 11.23 -18.53
CA ARG A 105 3.48 9.94 -18.47
C ARG A 105 4.39 8.86 -19.02
N VAL A 106 4.46 7.77 -18.30
CA VAL A 106 5.37 6.66 -18.57
C VAL A 106 4.57 5.37 -18.72
N PRO A 107 5.00 4.46 -19.63
CA PRO A 107 4.30 3.22 -19.84
C PRO A 107 4.35 2.36 -18.59
N PHE A 108 3.20 1.83 -18.19
CA PHE A 108 3.10 0.99 -17.01
C PHE A 108 3.48 -0.46 -17.34
N ASP A 109 4.77 -0.78 -17.17
CA ASP A 109 5.36 -2.02 -17.69
C ASP A 109 6.02 -2.90 -16.60
N ILE A 110 5.55 -2.79 -15.35
CA ILE A 110 6.12 -3.49 -14.18
C ILE A 110 5.65 -4.94 -14.14
N LYS A 111 6.56 -5.90 -14.39
CA LYS A 111 6.25 -7.34 -14.44
C LYS A 111 5.95 -7.96 -13.07
N CYS A 112 6.44 -7.32 -12.01
CA CYS A 112 6.27 -7.80 -10.65
C CYS A 112 4.80 -7.96 -10.24
N ILE A 113 3.93 -7.14 -10.82
CA ILE A 113 2.49 -7.12 -10.55
C ILE A 113 1.80 -8.39 -11.05
N ASP A 114 2.22 -8.92 -12.20
CA ASP A 114 1.59 -10.08 -12.83
C ASP A 114 1.80 -11.36 -12.00
N ASN A 115 2.92 -11.45 -11.30
CA ASN A 115 3.24 -12.58 -10.43
C ASN A 115 2.54 -12.54 -9.06
N LEU A 116 1.86 -11.44 -8.73
CA LEU A 116 1.34 -11.16 -7.38
C LEU A 116 -0.20 -11.07 -7.33
N GLN A 117 -0.90 -11.41 -8.41
CA GLN A 117 -2.36 -11.40 -8.45
C GLN A 117 -2.95 -12.53 -7.60
N ILE A 118 -3.21 -12.25 -6.32
CA ILE A 118 -4.22 -12.98 -5.54
C ILE A 118 -5.50 -12.19 -5.72
N LEU A 119 -6.15 -12.36 -6.88
CA LEU A 119 -7.41 -11.68 -7.16
C LEU A 119 -8.49 -12.30 -6.27
N VAL A 120 -8.80 -11.67 -5.15
CA VAL A 120 -10.01 -12.02 -4.42
C VAL A 120 -11.15 -11.25 -5.08
N ASP A 121 -11.98 -11.99 -5.81
CA ASP A 121 -13.24 -11.48 -6.32
C ASP A 121 -14.19 -11.29 -5.13
N ILE A 122 -14.24 -10.06 -4.62
CA ILE A 122 -15.11 -9.65 -3.51
C ILE A 122 -16.32 -8.90 -4.04
N GLY A 123 -16.49 -8.76 -5.36
CA GLY A 123 -17.60 -7.99 -5.92
C GLY A 123 -17.54 -6.51 -5.57
N CYS A 124 -16.43 -6.00 -5.02
CA CYS A 124 -16.19 -4.57 -4.75
C CYS A 124 -15.87 -3.80 -6.05
N ALA A 125 -16.60 -4.12 -7.13
CA ALA A 125 -16.40 -3.59 -8.47
C ALA A 125 -16.76 -2.10 -8.60
N LYS A 126 -17.43 -1.52 -7.60
CA LYS A 126 -17.76 -0.08 -7.58
C LYS A 126 -16.54 0.81 -7.42
N SER A 127 -15.49 0.29 -6.78
CA SER A 127 -14.23 1.00 -6.68
C SER A 127 -13.46 0.83 -8.00
N GLY A 128 -13.70 1.76 -8.94
CA GLY A 128 -12.91 1.90 -10.17
C GLY A 128 -11.40 2.14 -9.93
N VAL A 129 -10.93 2.04 -8.68
CA VAL A 129 -9.55 2.11 -8.21
C VAL A 129 -8.75 0.86 -8.63
N THR A 130 -9.38 -0.29 -8.83
CA THR A 130 -8.69 -1.56 -9.17
C THR A 130 -8.48 -1.79 -10.68
N ASN A 131 -9.28 -1.16 -11.54
CA ASN A 131 -9.27 -1.40 -13.00
C ASN A 131 -8.52 -0.34 -13.83
N ALA A 132 -7.87 0.64 -13.19
CA ALA A 132 -7.37 1.84 -13.87
C ALA A 132 -5.84 1.95 -13.89
N TYR A 133 -5.10 0.85 -14.00
CA TYR A 133 -3.73 0.98 -14.53
C TYR A 133 -3.85 1.24 -16.03
N MET A 134 -4.00 2.52 -16.35
CA MET A 134 -3.86 3.05 -17.70
C MET A 134 -2.52 2.59 -18.27
N ASP A 135 -2.44 2.43 -19.59
CA ASP A 135 -1.18 2.14 -20.30
C ASP A 135 -0.07 3.13 -19.90
N MET A 136 -0.44 4.34 -19.45
CA MET A 136 0.44 5.44 -19.13
C MET A 136 0.09 6.06 -17.76
N VAL A 137 1.06 6.12 -16.84
CA VAL A 137 0.92 6.65 -15.47
C VAL A 137 1.94 7.76 -15.19
N SER A 138 1.77 8.54 -14.12
CA SER A 138 2.80 9.48 -13.68
C SER A 138 4.03 8.73 -13.11
N PRO A 139 5.24 9.32 -13.13
CA PRO A 139 6.43 8.73 -12.51
C PRO A 139 6.23 8.41 -11.03
N MET A 140 5.50 9.25 -10.29
CA MET A 140 5.13 9.00 -8.89
C MET A 140 4.35 7.70 -8.76
N VAL A 141 3.26 7.54 -9.52
CA VAL A 141 2.44 6.31 -9.50
C VAL A 141 3.29 5.09 -9.85
N TYR A 142 4.15 5.19 -10.86
CA TYR A 142 5.06 4.11 -11.26
C TYR A 142 5.98 3.69 -10.10
N LEU A 143 6.62 4.66 -9.43
CA LEU A 143 7.52 4.42 -8.30
C LEU A 143 6.77 3.87 -7.08
N SER A 144 5.59 4.39 -6.75
CA SER A 144 4.77 3.91 -5.63
C SER A 144 4.37 2.45 -5.80
N VAL A 145 3.99 2.07 -7.02
CA VAL A 145 3.67 0.68 -7.34
C VAL A 145 4.89 -0.22 -7.21
N LEU A 146 6.03 0.21 -7.77
CA LEU A 146 7.26 -0.56 -7.69
C LEU A 146 7.72 -0.75 -6.23
N TYR A 147 7.62 0.32 -5.43
CA TYR A 147 7.90 0.28 -3.99
C TYR A 147 7.01 -0.73 -3.27
N PHE A 148 5.69 -0.63 -3.49
CA PHE A 148 4.72 -1.52 -2.86
C PHE A 148 5.00 -2.98 -3.20
N CYS A 149 5.27 -3.27 -4.48
CA CYS A 149 5.61 -4.61 -4.93
C CYS A 149 6.87 -5.17 -4.23
N LEU A 150 7.90 -4.35 -4.05
CA LEU A 150 9.12 -4.75 -3.33
C LEU A 150 8.85 -5.04 -1.84
N VAL A 151 7.99 -4.25 -1.19
CA VAL A 151 7.58 -4.49 0.20
C VAL A 151 6.74 -5.77 0.31
N VAL A 152 5.87 -6.04 -0.66
CA VAL A 152 5.12 -7.31 -0.72
C VAL A 152 6.07 -8.48 -0.83
N GLN A 153 7.04 -8.44 -1.73
CA GLN A 153 8.00 -9.53 -1.90
C GLN A 153 8.83 -9.78 -0.64
N SER A 154 9.34 -8.73 0.00
CA SER A 154 10.17 -8.88 1.21
C SER A 154 9.39 -9.38 2.42
N THR A 155 8.13 -8.99 2.57
CA THR A 155 7.27 -9.43 3.69
C THR A 155 6.76 -10.87 3.53
N MET A 156 6.70 -11.40 2.30
CA MET A 156 6.36 -12.79 2.03
C MET A 156 7.52 -13.74 2.35
N THR A 157 8.76 -13.33 2.12
CA THR A 157 9.96 -14.13 2.38
C THR A 157 10.38 -14.10 3.85
N GLU A 158 10.30 -12.93 4.50
CA GLU A 158 10.63 -12.79 5.93
C GLU A 158 9.56 -11.98 6.69
N PRO A 159 8.62 -12.65 7.38
CA PRO A 159 7.56 -11.98 8.14
C PRO A 159 8.04 -11.33 9.46
N LYS A 160 9.34 -11.04 9.64
CA LYS A 160 9.91 -10.64 10.95
C LYS A 160 10.45 -9.22 11.05
N THR A 161 10.51 -8.43 9.98
CA THR A 161 11.16 -7.12 10.07
C THR A 161 10.16 -5.97 10.25
N ASP A 162 9.98 -5.51 11.48
CA ASP A 162 9.27 -4.25 11.81
C ASP A 162 9.86 -3.05 11.05
N ILE A 163 11.14 -3.14 10.67
CA ILE A 163 11.88 -2.14 9.89
C ILE A 163 11.22 -1.85 8.53
N ASN A 164 10.73 -2.88 7.82
CA ASN A 164 10.09 -2.67 6.51
C ASN A 164 8.74 -1.98 6.65
N LEU A 165 8.04 -2.20 7.77
CA LEU A 165 6.77 -1.56 8.07
C LEU A 165 6.97 -0.07 8.38
N GLU A 166 7.93 0.25 9.24
CA GLU A 166 8.30 1.63 9.56
C GLU A 166 8.76 2.38 8.30
N ARG A 167 9.56 1.72 7.46
CA ARG A 167 10.01 2.29 6.18
C ARG A 167 8.83 2.59 5.25
N MET A 168 7.89 1.66 5.13
CA MET A 168 6.68 1.85 4.33
C MET A 168 5.81 2.98 4.88
N GLN A 169 5.66 3.07 6.20
CA GLN A 169 4.94 4.16 6.85
C GLN A 169 5.59 5.52 6.53
N ASN A 170 6.93 5.61 6.64
CA ASN A 170 7.68 6.82 6.31
C ASN A 170 7.57 7.19 4.83
N TYR A 171 7.62 6.20 3.94
CA TYR A 171 7.46 6.40 2.50
C TYR A 171 6.04 6.90 2.17
N PHE A 172 5.00 6.29 2.75
CA PHE A 172 3.63 6.72 2.52
C PHE A 172 3.35 8.11 3.08
N LYS A 173 3.87 8.42 4.28
CA LYS A 173 3.86 9.77 4.83
C LYS A 173 4.50 10.77 3.87
N TYR A 174 5.68 10.44 3.32
CA TYR A 174 6.34 11.27 2.32
C TYR A 174 5.46 11.48 1.08
N LEU A 175 4.82 10.42 0.57
CA LEU A 175 3.94 10.53 -0.60
C LEU A 175 2.78 11.50 -0.36
N LEU A 176 2.09 11.37 0.78
CA LEU A 176 0.99 12.25 1.15
C LEU A 176 1.43 13.71 1.35
N SER A 177 2.64 13.93 1.86
CA SER A 177 3.17 15.27 2.12
C SER A 177 3.69 15.99 0.88
N MET A 178 4.29 15.26 -0.07
CA MET A 178 5.03 15.85 -1.19
C MET A 178 4.31 15.78 -2.53
N PHE A 179 3.32 14.91 -2.68
CA PHE A 179 2.54 14.74 -3.90
C PHE A 179 1.06 14.98 -3.65
N ASP A 180 0.23 14.79 -4.67
CA ASP A 180 -1.22 14.82 -4.52
C ASP A 180 -1.64 13.73 -3.52
N PRO A 181 -2.17 14.10 -2.34
CA PRO A 181 -2.55 13.14 -1.31
C PRO A 181 -3.73 12.27 -1.75
N LEU A 182 -4.62 12.79 -2.61
CA LEU A 182 -5.77 12.05 -3.13
C LEU A 182 -5.32 10.96 -4.11
N GLU A 183 -4.42 11.30 -5.04
CA GLU A 183 -3.84 10.34 -5.99
C GLU A 183 -3.04 9.27 -5.25
N SER A 184 -2.21 9.67 -4.28
CA SER A 184 -1.38 8.77 -3.46
C SER A 184 -2.23 7.77 -2.67
N LEU A 185 -3.35 8.24 -2.09
CA LEU A 185 -4.29 7.40 -1.35
C LEU A 185 -5.02 6.41 -2.26
N VAL A 186 -5.50 6.88 -3.43
CA VAL A 186 -6.18 6.03 -4.43
C VAL A 186 -5.24 4.91 -4.89
N VAL A 187 -4.01 5.25 -5.27
CA VAL A 187 -3.00 4.28 -5.76
C VAL A 187 -2.69 3.24 -4.68
N THR A 188 -2.41 3.70 -3.47
CA THR A 188 -2.00 2.81 -2.37
C THR A 188 -3.14 1.89 -1.94
N THR A 189 -4.37 2.39 -1.93
CA THR A 189 -5.55 1.57 -1.63
C THR A 189 -5.81 0.54 -2.74
N GLY A 190 -5.70 0.94 -4.00
CA GLY A 190 -5.81 0.02 -5.13
C GLY A 190 -4.79 -1.13 -5.07
N LEU A 191 -3.55 -0.81 -4.69
CA LEU A 191 -2.48 -1.80 -4.49
C LEU A 191 -2.82 -2.78 -3.35
N LEU A 192 -3.33 -2.29 -2.22
CA LEU A 192 -3.77 -3.16 -1.13
C LEU A 192 -4.83 -4.17 -1.61
N TYR A 193 -5.84 -3.73 -2.36
CA TYR A 193 -6.89 -4.61 -2.88
C TYR A 193 -6.39 -5.62 -3.92
N LYS A 194 -5.41 -5.22 -4.75
CA LYS A 194 -4.76 -6.11 -5.72
C LYS A 194 -3.93 -7.21 -5.05
N HIS A 195 -3.45 -6.95 -3.82
CA HIS A 195 -2.64 -7.87 -3.03
C HIS A 195 -3.43 -8.32 -1.78
N SER A 196 -4.58 -9.01 -1.96
CA SER A 196 -5.51 -9.33 -0.86
C SER A 196 -5.09 -10.55 -0.01
N GLY A 197 -3.90 -10.48 0.60
CA GLY A 197 -3.35 -11.50 1.52
C GLY A 197 -3.20 -11.02 2.97
N PRO A 198 -3.08 -11.93 3.95
CA PRO A 198 -2.90 -11.57 5.37
C PRO A 198 -1.59 -10.80 5.66
N SER A 199 -0.55 -10.98 4.86
CA SER A 199 0.68 -10.17 4.93
C SER A 199 0.42 -8.70 4.62
N CYS A 200 -0.58 -8.41 3.78
CA CYS A 200 -0.93 -7.06 3.36
C CYS A 200 -1.76 -6.30 4.42
N LEU A 201 -2.24 -6.98 5.47
CA LEU A 201 -2.78 -6.29 6.66
C LEU A 201 -1.71 -5.48 7.37
N ARG A 202 -0.44 -5.92 7.35
CA ARG A 202 0.66 -5.12 7.89
C ARG A 202 0.87 -3.87 7.04
N MET A 203 0.85 -4.01 5.72
CA MET A 203 0.93 -2.85 4.81
C MET A 203 -0.20 -1.87 5.07
N TRP A 204 -1.43 -2.38 5.24
CA TRP A 204 -2.57 -1.56 5.64
C TRP A 204 -2.32 -0.79 6.94
N ILE A 205 -1.71 -1.41 7.95
CA ILE A 205 -1.31 -0.72 9.19
C ILE A 205 -0.37 0.46 8.89
N ALA A 206 0.70 0.25 8.12
CA ALA A 206 1.64 1.32 7.77
C ALA A 206 0.97 2.46 7.00
N VAL A 207 0.07 2.13 6.07
CA VAL A 207 -0.70 3.13 5.30
C VAL A 207 -1.64 3.91 6.21
N ALA A 208 -2.36 3.23 7.10
CA ALA A 208 -3.25 3.85 8.06
C ALA A 208 -2.51 4.79 9.02
N GLU A 209 -1.38 4.34 9.57
CA GLU A 209 -0.56 5.16 10.47
C GLU A 209 0.09 6.35 9.76
N GLY A 210 0.53 6.18 8.50
CA GLY A 210 1.03 7.29 7.69
C GLY A 210 -0.04 8.32 7.37
N LEU A 211 -1.27 7.89 7.06
CA LEU A 211 -2.42 8.79 6.86
C LEU A 211 -2.76 9.54 8.16
N LYS A 212 -2.76 8.84 9.30
CA LYS A 212 -2.98 9.44 10.61
C LYS A 212 -1.97 10.54 10.88
N PHE A 213 -0.68 10.28 10.64
CA PHE A 213 0.38 11.27 10.80
C PHE A 213 0.15 12.49 9.90
N TYR A 214 -0.12 12.28 8.60
CA TYR A 214 -0.34 13.37 7.65
C TYR A 214 -1.46 14.30 8.10
N ILE A 215 -2.56 13.69 8.56
CA ILE A 215 -3.71 14.40 9.11
C ILE A 215 -3.33 15.23 10.34
N ASP A 216 -2.59 14.64 11.28
CA ASP A 216 -2.17 15.32 12.52
C ASP A 216 -1.25 16.52 12.25
N ASP A 217 -0.36 16.41 11.24
CA ASP A 217 0.66 17.42 10.94
C ASP A 217 0.11 18.60 10.14
N MET A 218 -0.77 18.36 9.16
CA MET A 218 -1.28 19.39 8.27
C MET A 218 -2.29 20.34 8.95
N LYS A 219 -2.95 19.92 10.05
CA LYS A 219 -3.95 20.67 10.84
C LYS A 219 -5.14 21.27 10.06
N ASP A 220 -5.13 21.19 8.74
CA ASP A 220 -6.16 21.64 7.82
C ASP A 220 -6.42 20.53 6.80
N PHE A 221 -7.67 20.08 6.78
CA PHE A 221 -8.17 18.99 5.95
C PHE A 221 -8.65 19.46 4.58
N SER A 222 -8.52 20.75 4.28
CA SER A 222 -8.94 21.33 3.00
C SER A 222 -8.31 20.63 1.79
N SER A 223 -7.08 20.10 1.92
CA SER A 223 -6.40 19.32 0.87
C SER A 223 -7.03 17.94 0.60
N LEU A 224 -7.78 17.40 1.56
CA LEU A 224 -8.50 16.14 1.47
C LEU A 224 -10.01 16.35 1.25
N LYS A 225 -10.45 17.55 0.84
CA LYS A 225 -11.88 17.79 0.63
C LYS A 225 -12.37 16.92 -0.53
N MET A 226 -13.22 15.95 -0.19
CA MET A 226 -13.70 14.95 -1.14
C MET A 226 -15.14 15.27 -1.54
N GLU A 227 -15.40 15.33 -2.85
CA GLU A 227 -16.77 15.26 -3.34
C GLU A 227 -17.31 13.85 -3.10
N SER A 228 -18.59 13.73 -2.77
CA SER A 228 -19.28 12.49 -2.40
C SER A 228 -19.11 11.35 -3.42
N ASP A 229 -18.96 11.70 -4.70
CA ASP A 229 -18.77 10.74 -5.81
C ASP A 229 -17.32 10.65 -6.30
N SER A 230 -16.37 11.24 -5.57
CA SER A 230 -14.96 11.24 -5.96
C SER A 230 -14.33 9.87 -5.76
N LYS A 231 -13.38 9.50 -6.62
CA LYS A 231 -12.54 8.29 -6.47
C LYS A 231 -11.85 8.21 -5.11
N CYS A 232 -11.62 9.35 -4.47
CA CYS A 232 -10.96 9.42 -3.19
C CYS A 232 -11.88 9.02 -2.02
N CYS A 233 -13.18 9.38 -2.06
CA CYS A 233 -14.19 8.87 -1.13
C CYS A 233 -14.21 7.35 -1.14
N PHE A 234 -14.27 6.75 -2.34
CA PHE A 234 -14.22 5.30 -2.49
C PHE A 234 -12.92 4.70 -1.97
N ALA A 235 -11.76 5.32 -2.26
CA ALA A 235 -10.48 4.86 -1.72
C ALA A 235 -10.43 4.93 -0.18
N MET A 236 -11.05 5.92 0.45
CA MET A 236 -11.17 5.97 1.91
C MET A 236 -12.07 4.87 2.46
N CYS A 237 -13.24 4.65 1.86
CA CYS A 237 -14.14 3.56 2.23
C CYS A 237 -13.45 2.20 2.09
N ASP A 238 -12.74 2.00 0.99
CA ASP A 238 -11.98 0.80 0.69
C ASP A 238 -10.85 0.60 1.70
N LEU A 239 -10.07 1.65 2.01
CA LEU A 239 -9.00 1.58 2.99
C LEU A 239 -9.56 1.20 4.37
N LEU A 240 -10.66 1.81 4.80
CA LEU A 240 -11.31 1.48 6.07
C LEU A 240 -11.85 0.05 6.11
N SER A 241 -12.35 -0.45 4.99
CA SER A 241 -12.97 -1.77 4.87
C SER A 241 -11.95 -2.88 4.60
N TYR A 242 -10.71 -2.54 4.22
CA TYR A 242 -9.70 -3.50 3.82
C TYR A 242 -9.45 -4.64 4.83
N PRO A 243 -9.38 -4.38 6.16
CA PRO A 243 -9.20 -5.46 7.13
C PRO A 243 -10.30 -6.53 7.10
N LEU A 244 -11.54 -6.10 6.89
CA LEU A 244 -12.71 -6.98 6.76
C LEU A 244 -12.66 -7.77 5.47
N VAL A 245 -12.35 -7.09 4.38
CA VAL A 245 -12.19 -7.65 3.04
C VAL A 245 -11.19 -8.81 3.09
N VAL A 246 -9.98 -8.60 3.61
CA VAL A 246 -8.95 -9.67 3.76
C VAL A 246 -9.44 -10.83 4.63
N CYS A 247 -10.22 -10.55 5.68
CA CYS A 247 -10.72 -11.59 6.58
C CYS A 247 -11.92 -12.37 6.04
N SER A 248 -12.67 -11.77 5.11
CA SER A 248 -13.74 -12.40 4.34
C SER A 248 -13.21 -13.30 3.21
N CYS A 249 -11.92 -13.20 2.86
CA CYS A 249 -11.28 -14.06 1.88
C CYS A 249 -11.17 -15.50 2.39
N THR A 250 -11.53 -16.47 1.55
CA THR A 250 -11.55 -17.90 1.88
C THR A 250 -10.18 -18.45 2.32
N PRO A 251 -10.13 -19.38 3.29
CA PRO A 251 -8.90 -20.05 3.74
C PRO A 251 -8.07 -20.72 2.63
N LYS A 252 -8.66 -21.03 1.47
CA LYS A 252 -7.97 -21.63 0.32
C LYS A 252 -6.79 -20.78 -0.18
N TYR A 253 -6.86 -19.46 -0.07
CA TYR A 253 -5.75 -18.56 -0.45
C TYR A 253 -4.60 -18.56 0.56
N PHE A 254 -4.88 -18.92 1.81
CA PHE A 254 -3.86 -19.06 2.85
C PHE A 254 -3.05 -20.36 2.66
N MET A 255 -3.63 -21.40 2.04
CA MET A 255 -3.01 -22.71 1.85
C MET A 255 -2.06 -22.79 0.64
N SER A 256 -2.30 -21.99 -0.42
CA SER A 256 -1.43 -21.94 -1.61
C SER A 256 0.01 -21.51 -1.29
N ALA A 257 0.20 -20.68 -0.25
CA ALA A 257 1.50 -20.22 0.20
C ALA A 257 2.24 -21.23 1.11
N GLU A 258 1.65 -22.39 1.41
CA GLU A 258 2.19 -23.34 2.39
C GLU A 258 2.79 -24.61 1.79
N LEU A 259 2.71 -24.83 0.47
CA LEU A 259 3.11 -26.10 -0.14
C LEU A 259 4.65 -26.35 -0.18
N GLY A 260 5.47 -25.46 0.40
CA GLY A 260 6.92 -25.48 0.28
C GLY A 260 7.72 -26.03 1.46
N SER A 261 7.17 -26.23 2.66
CA SER A 261 7.95 -26.80 3.77
C SER A 261 7.10 -27.38 4.91
N PRO A 262 7.39 -28.62 5.37
CA PRO A 262 6.75 -29.21 6.53
C PRO A 262 7.64 -29.01 7.76
N SER A 263 7.70 -27.81 8.35
CA SER A 263 8.22 -27.69 9.72
C SER A 263 7.92 -26.36 10.40
N THR A 264 7.36 -26.45 11.61
CA THR A 264 6.99 -25.42 12.60
C THR A 264 5.56 -24.87 12.51
N GLU A 265 4.62 -25.74 12.86
CA GLU A 265 3.19 -25.56 13.18
C GLU A 265 2.85 -24.47 14.25
N LYS A 266 3.68 -23.45 14.48
CA LYS A 266 3.41 -22.40 15.49
C LYS A 266 3.57 -20.96 14.98
N CYS A 267 4.02 -20.76 13.75
CA CYS A 267 4.22 -19.41 13.20
C CYS A 267 2.92 -18.72 12.74
N LYS A 268 1.79 -19.43 12.64
CA LYS A 268 0.78 -19.12 11.62
C LYS A 268 -0.67 -18.89 12.06
N ARG A 269 -0.97 -18.77 13.36
CA ARG A 269 -2.37 -18.53 13.77
C ARG A 269 -2.75 -17.06 13.94
N ILE A 270 -2.07 -16.26 14.77
CA ILE A 270 -2.81 -15.17 15.46
C ILE A 270 -1.94 -13.91 15.75
N SER A 271 -0.82 -13.66 15.05
CA SER A 271 -0.12 -12.35 15.23
C SER A 271 -0.79 -11.19 14.47
N CYS A 272 -1.92 -11.43 13.82
CA CYS A 272 -2.78 -10.42 13.21
C CYS A 272 -3.75 -9.74 14.22
N PHE A 273 -3.70 -10.11 15.50
CA PHE A 273 -4.71 -9.77 16.50
C PHE A 273 -4.50 -8.45 17.27
N THR A 274 -3.55 -7.62 16.85
CA THR A 274 -3.46 -6.21 17.26
C THR A 274 -4.35 -5.28 16.44
N SER A 275 -4.95 -5.78 15.35
CA SER A 275 -5.74 -4.98 14.39
C SER A 275 -7.04 -4.38 14.96
N PRO A 276 -7.86 -5.02 15.81
CA PRO A 276 -9.17 -4.47 16.17
C PRO A 276 -9.09 -3.15 16.94
N THR A 277 -8.14 -3.04 17.87
CA THR A 277 -7.95 -1.81 18.68
C THR A 277 -7.36 -0.69 17.85
N LEU A 278 -6.37 -1.00 17.00
CA LEU A 278 -5.77 -0.04 16.07
C LEU A 278 -6.79 0.44 15.04
N TRP A 279 -7.58 -0.47 14.49
CA TRP A 279 -8.60 -0.17 13.50
C TRP A 279 -9.75 0.63 14.11
N LYS A 280 -10.22 0.29 15.31
CA LYS A 280 -11.15 1.12 16.07
C LYS A 280 -10.60 2.51 16.32
N SER A 281 -9.34 2.63 16.76
CA SER A 281 -8.68 3.92 16.99
C SER A 281 -8.54 4.73 15.71
N PHE A 282 -8.17 4.08 14.61
CA PHE A 282 -7.98 4.71 13.31
C PHE A 282 -9.30 5.17 12.71
N TYR A 283 -10.34 4.34 12.77
CA TYR A 283 -11.69 4.70 12.37
C TYR A 283 -12.21 5.89 13.18
N CYS A 284 -12.13 5.82 14.51
CA CYS A 284 -12.53 6.93 15.39
C CYS A 284 -11.81 8.23 15.04
N PHE A 285 -10.50 8.14 14.83
CA PHE A 285 -9.66 9.26 14.44
C PHE A 285 -10.12 9.86 13.10
N LEU A 286 -10.27 9.03 12.07
CA LEU A 286 -10.72 9.50 10.76
C LEU A 286 -12.12 10.11 10.82
N CYS A 287 -13.05 9.53 11.57
CA CYS A 287 -14.39 10.12 11.73
C CYS A 287 -14.34 11.47 12.44
N THR A 288 -13.54 11.63 13.50
CA THR A 288 -13.40 12.94 14.14
C THR A 288 -12.77 13.96 13.20
N SER A 289 -11.75 13.53 12.47
CA SER A 289 -10.91 14.36 11.62
C SER A 289 -11.58 14.78 10.30
N ILE A 290 -12.41 13.91 9.72
CA ILE A 290 -12.98 14.07 8.37
C ILE A 290 -14.50 14.37 8.42
N SER A 291 -15.11 14.41 9.61
CA SER A 291 -16.55 14.73 9.79
C SER A 291 -17.02 16.03 9.11
N GLY A 292 -16.13 16.99 8.85
CA GLY A 292 -16.44 18.23 8.12
C GLY A 292 -16.07 18.24 6.62
N CYS A 293 -15.45 17.17 6.10
CA CYS A 293 -14.92 17.15 4.73
C CYS A 293 -15.82 16.44 3.72
N PHE A 294 -16.75 15.61 4.20
CA PHE A 294 -17.71 14.92 3.33
C PHE A 294 -18.94 15.81 3.10
N ILE A 295 -19.05 16.33 1.88
CA ILE A 295 -20.22 17.09 1.45
C ILE A 295 -21.23 16.08 0.87
N GLY A 296 -22.08 15.52 1.73
CA GLY A 296 -23.15 14.58 1.31
C GLY A 296 -23.11 13.24 2.05
N GLY A 297 -24.29 12.67 2.29
CA GLY A 297 -24.48 11.45 3.10
C GLY A 297 -23.98 10.14 2.47
N SER A 298 -23.51 10.13 1.22
CA SER A 298 -23.20 8.89 0.50
C SER A 298 -21.98 8.13 1.03
N PHE A 299 -20.99 8.80 1.64
CA PHE A 299 -19.77 8.14 2.14
C PHE A 299 -20.11 7.04 3.16
N PHE A 300 -20.98 7.34 4.11
CA PHE A 300 -21.38 6.37 5.13
C PHE A 300 -22.25 5.27 4.53
N GLU A 301 -23.15 5.60 3.59
CA GLU A 301 -23.95 4.61 2.87
C GLU A 301 -23.07 3.63 2.09
N ASP A 302 -22.05 4.12 1.37
CA ASP A 302 -21.09 3.32 0.63
C ASP A 302 -20.25 2.44 1.57
N LEU A 303 -19.76 3.01 2.67
CA LEU A 303 -19.03 2.26 3.69
C LEU A 303 -19.92 1.15 4.27
N PHE A 304 -21.14 1.46 4.70
CA PHE A 304 -22.07 0.47 5.24
C PHE A 304 -22.41 -0.62 4.21
N SER A 305 -22.54 -0.27 2.93
CA SER A 305 -22.75 -1.26 1.86
C SER A 305 -21.57 -2.24 1.72
N ILE A 306 -20.32 -1.75 1.77
CA ILE A 306 -19.13 -2.62 1.72
C ILE A 306 -19.04 -3.49 2.98
N LEU A 307 -19.33 -2.92 4.15
CA LEU A 307 -19.32 -3.62 5.43
C LEU A 307 -20.37 -4.75 5.45
N ASP A 308 -21.59 -4.47 5.01
CA ASP A 308 -22.70 -5.43 4.94
C ASP A 308 -22.34 -6.61 4.03
N MET A 309 -21.83 -6.34 2.83
CA MET A 309 -21.33 -7.36 1.90
C MET A 309 -20.23 -8.24 2.53
N CYS A 310 -19.30 -7.64 3.27
CA CYS A 310 -18.25 -8.40 3.97
C CYS A 310 -18.84 -9.30 5.08
N LEU A 311 -19.86 -8.83 5.80
CA LEU A 311 -20.54 -9.58 6.84
C LEU A 311 -21.34 -10.74 6.27
N GLU A 312 -22.10 -10.54 5.19
CA GLU A 312 -22.82 -11.60 4.48
C GLU A 312 -21.86 -12.70 4.04
N LYS A 313 -20.70 -12.33 3.48
CA LYS A 313 -19.66 -13.29 3.07
C LYS A 313 -19.10 -14.05 4.27
N CYS A 314 -18.85 -13.38 5.40
CA CYS A 314 -18.43 -14.04 6.64
C CYS A 314 -19.50 -15.01 7.18
N ALA A 315 -20.77 -14.61 7.13
CA ALA A 315 -21.89 -15.44 7.56
C ALA A 315 -22.05 -16.67 6.65
N SER A 316 -21.90 -16.53 5.34
CA SER A 316 -21.95 -17.64 4.39
C SER A 316 -20.87 -18.71 4.68
N MET A 317 -19.68 -18.29 5.13
CA MET A 317 -18.60 -19.19 5.53
C MET A 317 -18.92 -20.00 6.79
N LEU A 318 -19.75 -19.48 7.70
CA LEU A 318 -20.20 -20.24 8.88
C LEU A 318 -21.23 -21.32 8.54
N VAL A 319 -22.03 -21.09 7.48
CA VAL A 319 -23.13 -21.97 7.06
C VAL A 319 -22.64 -23.16 6.22
N CYS A 320 -21.47 -23.05 5.56
CA CYS A 320 -20.89 -24.15 4.78
C CYS A 320 -20.51 -25.36 5.65
N ALA A 321 -21.15 -26.50 5.39
CA ALA A 321 -21.00 -27.78 6.10
C ALA A 321 -19.82 -28.64 5.61
N ASP A 322 -18.74 -28.01 5.12
CA ASP A 322 -17.56 -28.74 4.67
C ASP A 322 -16.70 -29.13 5.90
N GLU A 323 -16.28 -30.39 6.00
CA GLU A 323 -15.44 -30.90 7.11
C GLU A 323 -14.13 -30.09 7.27
N TYR A 324 -13.64 -29.49 6.19
CA TYR A 324 -12.47 -28.62 6.19
C TYR A 324 -12.75 -27.21 6.77
N VAL A 325 -13.99 -26.72 6.71
CA VAL A 325 -14.44 -25.43 7.27
C VAL A 325 -14.60 -25.53 8.80
N LEU A 326 -14.94 -26.71 9.32
CA LEU A 326 -15.06 -26.99 10.75
C LEU A 326 -13.77 -26.69 11.54
N LYS A 327 -12.58 -26.92 10.96
CA LYS A 327 -11.28 -26.57 11.59
C LYS A 327 -11.05 -25.07 11.77
N PHE A 328 -11.82 -24.23 11.07
CA PHE A 328 -11.69 -22.78 11.09
C PHE A 328 -12.91 -22.06 11.70
N LYS A 329 -13.91 -22.78 12.22
CA LYS A 329 -15.09 -22.17 12.85
C LYS A 329 -14.74 -21.28 14.04
N ASP A 330 -13.82 -21.70 14.91
CA ASP A 330 -13.36 -20.88 16.04
C ASP A 330 -12.65 -19.60 15.57
N LEU A 331 -11.88 -19.69 14.48
CA LEU A 331 -11.23 -18.53 13.87
C LEU A 331 -12.26 -17.58 13.23
N ALA A 332 -13.29 -18.12 12.57
CA ALA A 332 -14.38 -17.34 11.98
C ALA A 332 -15.21 -16.62 13.06
N LEU A 333 -15.51 -17.30 14.17
CA LEU A 333 -16.22 -16.70 15.32
C LEU A 333 -15.40 -15.60 16.00
N HIS A 334 -14.10 -15.84 16.23
CA HIS A 334 -13.22 -14.82 16.78
C HIS A 334 -13.08 -13.62 15.85
N ARG A 335 -13.01 -13.83 14.53
CA ARG A 335 -13.04 -12.76 13.53
C ARG A 335 -14.32 -11.96 13.67
N ILE A 336 -15.49 -12.58 13.54
CA ILE A 336 -16.80 -11.91 13.61
C ILE A 336 -16.96 -11.12 14.92
N SER A 337 -16.56 -11.67 16.06
CA SER A 337 -16.60 -10.95 17.35
C SER A 337 -15.71 -9.70 17.37
N SER A 338 -14.50 -9.80 16.81
CA SER A 338 -13.57 -8.66 16.73
C SER A 338 -14.10 -7.55 15.81
N TYR A 339 -14.76 -7.95 14.72
CA TYR A 339 -15.37 -7.07 13.73
C TYR A 339 -16.65 -6.40 14.24
N GLY A 340 -17.48 -7.13 14.98
CA GLY A 340 -18.68 -6.60 15.65
C GLY A 340 -18.35 -5.42 16.56
N ASN A 341 -17.24 -5.49 17.31
CA ASN A 341 -16.81 -4.38 18.18
C ASN A 341 -16.43 -3.11 17.41
N VAL A 342 -15.89 -3.25 16.20
CA VAL A 342 -15.57 -2.09 15.35
C VAL A 342 -16.83 -1.56 14.70
N LEU A 343 -17.68 -2.41 14.15
CA LEU A 343 -19.00 -2.02 13.62
C LEU A 343 -19.86 -1.29 14.64
N ILE A 344 -19.90 -1.76 15.89
CA ILE A 344 -20.57 -1.05 16.99
C ILE A 344 -19.96 0.34 17.17
N CYS A 345 -18.63 0.46 17.16
CA CYS A 345 -17.97 1.76 17.25
C CYS A 345 -18.28 2.69 16.07
N ILE A 346 -18.38 2.13 14.85
CA ILE A 346 -18.77 2.84 13.63
C ILE A 346 -20.18 3.41 13.80
N LEU A 347 -21.13 2.56 14.18
CA LEU A 347 -22.53 2.90 14.39
C LEU A 347 -22.73 3.91 15.53
N GLU A 348 -22.07 3.73 16.67
CA GLU A 348 -22.13 4.66 17.81
C GLU A 348 -21.69 6.07 17.41
N LYS A 349 -20.63 6.18 16.61
CA LYS A 349 -20.12 7.48 16.13
C LYS A 349 -21.04 8.09 15.08
N PHE A 350 -21.56 7.30 14.15
CA PHE A 350 -22.51 7.76 13.14
C PHE A 350 -23.79 8.31 13.77
N CYS A 351 -24.40 7.56 14.71
CA CYS A 351 -25.59 8.00 15.44
C CYS A 351 -25.32 9.29 16.26
N SER A 352 -24.12 9.43 16.82
CA SER A 352 -23.73 10.64 17.55
C SER A 352 -23.55 11.87 16.65
N SER A 353 -23.12 11.68 15.39
CA SER A 353 -22.97 12.77 14.42
C SER A 353 -24.28 13.25 13.81
N GLU A 354 -25.26 12.36 13.55
CA GLU A 354 -26.59 12.77 13.09
C GLU A 354 -27.33 13.58 14.17
N LEU A 355 -27.19 13.21 15.44
CA LEU A 355 -27.72 13.99 16.56
C LEU A 355 -27.11 15.41 16.64
N LEU A 356 -25.85 15.58 16.25
CA LEU A 356 -25.20 16.90 16.21
C LEU A 356 -25.72 17.76 15.05
N VAL A 357 -25.98 17.18 13.87
CA VAL A 357 -26.58 17.90 12.73
C VAL A 357 -28.00 18.40 13.06
N PHE A 358 -28.78 17.64 13.82
CA PHE A 358 -30.09 18.09 14.31
C PHE A 358 -30.00 19.16 15.40
N SER A 359 -28.92 19.20 16.19
CA SER A 359 -28.73 20.19 17.26
C SER A 359 -28.22 21.56 16.79
N VAL A 360 -27.69 21.66 15.57
CA VAL A 360 -27.23 22.93 14.96
C VAL A 360 -28.35 23.60 14.12
N LEU A 361 -29.47 22.91 13.91
CA LEU A 361 -30.64 23.39 13.16
C LEU A 361 -31.82 23.86 14.04
N TYR A 362 -31.59 24.13 15.33
CA TYR A 362 -32.60 24.70 16.23
C TYR A 362 -32.16 25.99 16.92
#